data_AF-A0A3D2FVL6-F1
#
_entry.id   AF-A0A3D2FVL6-F1
#
_cell.length_a   1.000
_cell.length_b   1.000
_cell.length_c   1.000
_cell.angle_alpha   90.00
_cell.angle_beta   90.00
_cell.angle_gamma   90.00
#
_symmetry.space_group_name_H-M   'P 1'
#
loop_
_entity.id
_entity.type
_entity.pdbx_description
1 polymer ?
#
loop_
_entity_poly.entity_id
_entity_poly.type
_entity_poly.pdbx_seq_one_letter_code
_entity_poly.pdbx_strand_id
1 'polypeptide(L)' 'AVERMIPRGPLGRNAMRNLHVYAGAEHPHEAQQPTVLDIAGMNPKNKR' A
#
# COMPACT_ATOMS: atom_id res chain seq x y z
N ALA A 1 -1.67 10.54 -4.02
CA ALA A 1 -3.02 9.96 -3.82
C ALA A 1 -3.21 9.50 -2.37
N VAL A 2 -2.44 8.51 -1.91
CA VAL A 2 -2.54 7.92 -0.56
C VAL A 2 -2.38 8.93 0.58
N GLU A 3 -1.44 9.88 0.46
CA GLU A 3 -1.19 10.91 1.49
C GLU A 3 -2.43 11.72 1.86
N ARG A 4 -3.29 12.04 0.89
CA ARG A 4 -4.52 12.83 1.14
C ARG A 4 -5.61 12.02 1.85
N MET A 5 -5.46 10.70 1.94
CA MET A 5 -6.37 9.79 2.62
C MET A 5 -5.98 9.56 4.08
N ILE A 6 -4.79 10.01 4.52
CA ILE A 6 -4.29 9.82 5.88
C ILE A 6 -4.48 11.11 6.71
N PRO A 7 -4.88 11.01 7.99
CA PRO A 7 -4.98 12.17 8.88
C PRO A 7 -3.66 12.92 9.01
N ARG A 8 -3.70 14.25 8.97
CA ARG A 8 -2.50 15.09 9.17
C ARG A 8 -2.13 15.13 10.66
N GLY A 9 -0.90 14.72 10.98
CA GLY A 9 -0.38 14.76 12.35
C GLY A 9 0.77 13.78 12.57
N PRO A 10 1.27 13.65 13.81
CA PRO A 10 2.35 12.71 14.15
C PRO A 10 2.00 11.26 13.78
N LEU A 11 0.76 10.83 14.03
CA LEU A 11 0.30 9.50 13.66
C LEU A 11 0.31 9.26 12.15
N GLY A 12 -0.17 10.23 11.36
CA GLY A 12 -0.16 10.12 9.90
C GLY A 12 1.25 10.07 9.32
N ARG A 13 2.19 10.82 9.89
CA ARG A 13 3.61 10.74 9.51
C ARG A 13 4.19 9.36 9.80
N ASN A 14 3.85 8.75 10.93
CA ASN A 14 4.27 7.39 11.26
C ASN A 14 3.67 6.37 10.29
N ALA A 15 2.38 6.50 9.95
CA ALA A 15 1.73 5.62 8.97
C ALA A 15 2.38 5.73 7.58
N MET A 16 2.69 6.96 7.13
CA MET A 16 3.35 7.20 5.84
C MET A 16 4.77 6.63 5.77
N ARG A 17 5.48 6.48 6.89
CA ARG A 17 6.82 5.84 6.92
C ARG A 17 6.79 4.35 6.57
N ASN A 18 5.65 3.69 6.74
CA ASN A 18 5.51 2.28 6.40
C ASN A 18 5.19 2.07 4.91
N LEU A 19 4.79 3.13 4.19
CA LEU A 19 4.45 3.06 2.77
C LEU A 19 5.70 3.18 1.90
N HIS A 20 5.97 2.14 1.12
CA HIS A 20 7.06 2.12 0.14
C HIS A 20 6.46 1.99 -1.27
N VAL A 21 6.77 2.95 -2.15
CA VAL A 21 6.26 3.00 -3.53
C VAL A 21 7.44 2.91 -4.49
N TYR A 22 7.41 1.90 -5.37
CA TYR A 22 8.43 1.66 -6.38
C TYR A 22 7.85 1.96 -7.77
N ALA A 23 8.66 2.56 -8.64
CA ALA A 23 8.24 2.88 -10.01
C ALA A 23 8.25 1.65 -10.93
N GLY A 24 9.09 0.66 -10.64
CA GLY A 24 9.22 -0.59 -11.38
C GLY A 24 8.44 -1.75 -10.76
N ALA A 25 8.53 -2.91 -11.40
CA ALA A 25 7.89 -4.13 -10.92
C ALA A 25 8.60 -4.79 -9.72
N GLU A 26 9.84 -4.37 -9.43
CA GLU A 26 10.70 -4.96 -8.42
C GLU A 26 10.77 -4.10 -7.14
N HIS A 27 10.98 -4.77 -6.00
CA HIS A 27 11.21 -4.15 -4.71
C HIS A 27 12.28 -4.92 -3.90
N PRO A 28 13.08 -4.26 -3.06
CA PRO A 28 14.15 -4.91 -2.28
C PRO A 28 13.65 -5.72 -1.06
N HIS A 29 12.33 -5.88 -0.88
CA HIS A 29 11.73 -6.46 0.33
C HIS A 29 11.52 -7.99 0.27
N GLU A 30 12.29 -8.71 -0.54
CA GLU A 30 12.15 -10.17 -0.68
C GLU A 30 12.35 -10.91 0.65
N ALA A 31 13.26 -10.44 1.51
CA ALA A 31 13.53 -11.04 2.81
C ALA A 31 12.31 -11.04 3.76
N GLN A 32 11.36 -10.11 3.55
CA GLN A 32 10.15 -10.00 4.38
C GLN A 32 9.05 -10.98 3.97
N GLN A 33 9.22 -11.68 2.85
CA GLN A 33 8.22 -12.59 2.27
C GLN A 33 6.81 -11.95 2.18
N PRO A 34 6.68 -10.83 1.45
CA PRO A 34 5.40 -10.12 1.36
C PRO A 34 4.33 -11.01 0.72
N THR A 35 3.11 -10.95 1.27
CA THR A 35 1.96 -11.67 0.72
C THR A 35 1.24 -10.81 -0.31
N VAL A 36 0.89 -11.41 -1.44
CA VAL A 36 0.14 -10.71 -2.50
C VAL A 36 -1.30 -10.48 -2.05
N LEU A 37 -1.73 -9.22 -2.06
CA LEU A 37 -3.08 -8.82 -1.69
C LEU A 37 -3.91 -8.48 -2.94
N ASP A 38 -4.82 -9.37 -3.32
CA ASP A 38 -5.77 -9.11 -4.42
C ASP A 38 -6.97 -8.29 -3.94
N ILE A 39 -6.91 -6.97 -4.16
CA ILE A 39 -7.99 -6.04 -3.80
C ILE A 39 -9.17 -6.11 -4.79
N ALA A 40 -8.92 -6.47 -6.06
CA ALA A 40 -9.98 -6.60 -7.06
C ALA A 40 -10.88 -7.80 -6.76
N GLY A 41 -10.30 -8.87 -6.22
CA GLY A 41 -10.99 -10.07 -5.75
C GLY A 41 -12.01 -9.85 -4.64
N MET A 42 -11.76 -8.88 -3.76
CA MET A 42 -12.49 -8.72 -2.49
C MET A 42 -13.88 -8.10 -2.61
N ASN A 43 -14.18 -7.43 -3.72
CA ASN A 43 -15.49 -6.84 -3.96
C ASN A 43 -16.01 -7.21 -5.36
N PRO A 44 -17.15 -7.90 -5.48
CA PRO A 44 -17.70 -8.28 -6.78
C PRO A 44 -18.04 -7.08 -7.69
N LYS A 45 -18.17 -5.87 -7.11
CA LYS A 45 -18.36 -4.63 -7.87
C LYS A 45 -17.09 -4.13 -8.58
N ASN A 46 -15.91 -4.62 -8.20
CA ASN A 46 -14.62 -4.22 -8.80
C ASN A 46 -14.28 -5.03 -10.07
N LYS A 47 -15.02 -6.11 -10.35
CA LYS A 47 -14.79 -7.03 -11.48
C LYS A 47 -15.69 -6.76 -12.69
N ARG A 48 -16.62 -5.81 -12.58
CA ARG A 48 -17.61 -5.47 -13.62
C ARG A 48 -17.21 -4.21 -14.36
#